data_AF-A0A068UJ49-F1
#
_entry.id   AF-A0A068UJ49-F1
#
_cell.length_a   1.000
_cell.length_b   1.000
_cell.length_c   1.000
_cell.angle_alpha   90.00
_cell.angle_beta   90.00
_cell.angle_gamma   90.00
#
_symmetry.space_group_name_H-M   'P 1'
#
loop_
_entity.id
_entity.type
_entity.pdbx_description
1 polymer ?
#
loop_
_entity_poly.entity_id
_entity_poly.type
_entity_poly.pdbx_seq_one_letter_code
_entity_poly.pdbx_strand_id
1 'polypeptide(L)'
;MKGALVLSLLILVCLVASVQCFAGKKHDPLLKHLKARRSSKRSVNYVTEELGNEYSPIYVGPQEGLKEADRITTLPGQPNAVNFDQYSGYVTVDPKAGRALFYYFAESQNSSAKPLVLWLNGGPGCSSIGAGAMTELGPFRVNKDGSTLWLNPYAWNTGKNLIN
;
A
#
# COMPACT_ATOMS: atom_id res chain seq x y z
N MET A 1 1.45 13.63 -50.19
CA MET A 1 0.02 13.36 -49.88
C MET A 1 -0.24 12.03 -49.15
N LYS A 2 0.53 10.96 -49.34
CA LYS A 2 0.27 9.64 -48.70
C LYS A 2 0.61 9.58 -47.19
N GLY A 3 1.67 10.27 -46.74
CA GLY A 3 2.11 10.24 -45.32
C GLY A 3 1.18 10.95 -44.34
N ALA A 4 0.56 12.07 -44.74
CA ALA A 4 -0.38 12.80 -43.90
C ALA A 4 -1.68 12.00 -43.65
N LEU A 5 -2.09 11.18 -44.63
CA LEU A 5 -3.26 10.31 -44.50
C LEU A 5 -3.02 9.18 -43.49
N VAL A 6 -1.81 8.61 -43.47
CA VAL A 6 -1.43 7.54 -42.55
C VAL A 6 -1.35 8.06 -41.11
N LEU A 7 -0.78 9.25 -40.92
CA LEU A 7 -0.69 9.88 -39.60
C LEU A 7 -2.08 10.26 -39.04
N SER A 8 -2.95 10.78 -39.90
CA SER A 8 -4.34 11.09 -39.53
C SER A 8 -5.13 9.82 -39.15
N LEU A 9 -4.92 8.72 -39.88
CA LEU A 9 -5.55 7.43 -39.59
C LEU A 9 -5.05 6.85 -38.25
N LEU A 10 -3.75 6.95 -37.96
CA LEU A 10 -3.16 6.51 -36.68
C LEU A 10 -3.71 7.31 -35.49
N ILE A 11 -3.83 8.63 -35.64
CA ILE A 11 -4.40 9.50 -34.59
C ILE A 11 -5.88 9.15 -34.35
N LEU A 12 -6.65 8.91 -35.42
CA LEU A 12 -8.04 8.51 -35.32
C LEU A 12 -8.20 7.15 -34.63
N VAL A 13 -7.35 6.17 -34.94
CA VAL A 13 -7.34 4.86 -34.27
C VAL A 13 -7.00 5.00 -32.79
N CYS A 14 -6.01 5.83 -32.42
CA CYS A 14 -5.68 6.11 -31.02
C CYS A 14 -6.83 6.79 -30.26
N LEU A 15 -7.54 7.74 -30.90
CA LEU A 15 -8.71 8.40 -30.31
C LEU A 15 -9.87 7.42 -30.11
N VAL A 16 -10.17 6.57 -31.10
CA VAL A 16 -11.25 5.57 -30.99
C VAL A 16 -10.94 4.52 -29.91
N ALA A 17 -9.69 4.07 -29.80
CA ALA A 17 -9.27 3.16 -28.72
C ALA A 17 -9.38 3.81 -27.33
N SER A 18 -9.07 5.10 -27.23
CA SER A 18 -9.22 5.89 -26.00
C SER A 18 -10.69 6.05 -25.61
N VAL A 19 -11.58 6.29 -26.58
CA VAL A 19 -13.03 6.41 -26.36
C VAL A 19 -13.65 5.06 -25.97
N GLN A 20 -13.21 3.95 -26.54
CA GLN A 20 -13.68 2.61 -26.16
C GLN A 20 -13.15 2.17 -24.78
N CYS A 21 -11.96 2.63 -24.35
CA CYS A 21 -11.49 2.46 -22.98
C CYS A 21 -12.27 3.32 -21.97
N PHE A 22 -12.71 4.52 -22.36
CA PHE A 22 -13.53 5.39 -21.51
C PHE A 22 -15.01 5.00 -21.47
N ALA A 23 -15.55 4.47 -22.56
CA ALA A 23 -16.91 3.93 -22.64
C ALA A 23 -16.97 2.47 -22.16
N GLY A 24 -16.27 2.16 -21.06
CA GLY A 24 -16.48 0.93 -20.33
C GLY A 24 -17.93 0.85 -19.85
N LYS A 25 -18.57 -0.30 -20.05
CA LYS A 25 -19.89 -0.65 -19.50
C LYS A 25 -20.02 -0.06 -18.09
N LYS A 26 -21.09 0.71 -17.81
CA LYS A 26 -21.42 1.21 -16.47
C LYS A 26 -21.55 0.03 -15.50
N HIS A 27 -20.41 -0.40 -14.97
CA HIS A 27 -20.30 -1.36 -13.92
C HIS A 27 -20.54 -0.52 -12.66
N ASP A 28 -21.77 -0.54 -12.17
CA ASP A 28 -22.15 0.13 -10.93
C ASP A 28 -22.11 -0.91 -9.79
N PRO A 29 -20.92 -1.19 -9.21
CA PRO A 29 -20.79 -2.14 -8.11
C PRO A 29 -21.62 -1.71 -6.91
N LEU A 30 -21.88 -0.42 -6.77
CA LEU A 30 -22.65 0.19 -5.68
C LEU A 30 -24.12 -0.16 -5.84
N LEU A 31 -24.70 -0.01 -7.03
CA LEU A 31 -26.08 -0.42 -7.31
C LEU A 31 -26.25 -1.95 -7.19
N LYS A 32 -25.25 -2.74 -7.59
CA LYS A 32 -25.26 -4.20 -7.39
C LYS A 32 -25.23 -4.55 -5.90
N HIS A 33 -24.42 -3.87 -5.10
CA HIS A 33 -24.34 -4.08 -3.65
C HIS A 33 -25.61 -3.61 -2.92
N LEU A 34 -26.20 -2.49 -3.34
CA LEU A 34 -27.46 -1.98 -2.81
C LEU A 34 -28.62 -2.93 -3.11
N LYS A 35 -28.69 -3.52 -4.32
CA LYS A 35 -29.68 -4.56 -4.66
C LYS A 35 -29.49 -5.83 -3.83
N ALA A 36 -28.25 -6.26 -3.60
CA ALA A 36 -27.95 -7.41 -2.75
C ALA A 36 -28.38 -7.20 -1.29
N ARG A 37 -28.05 -6.03 -0.69
CA ARG A 37 -28.52 -5.68 0.67
C ARG A 37 -30.04 -5.52 0.74
N ARG A 38 -30.70 -4.99 -0.30
CA ARG A 38 -32.17 -4.85 -0.34
C ARG A 38 -32.88 -6.20 -0.45
N SER A 39 -32.29 -7.18 -1.14
CA SER A 39 -32.79 -8.56 -1.19
C SER A 39 -32.64 -9.27 0.16
N SER A 40 -31.51 -9.07 0.84
CA SER A 40 -31.24 -9.65 2.18
C SER A 40 -32.17 -9.09 3.27
N LYS A 41 -32.49 -7.78 3.23
CA LYS A 41 -33.37 -7.11 4.19
C LYS A 41 -34.83 -7.57 4.17
N ARG A 42 -35.28 -8.28 3.13
CA ARG A 42 -36.66 -8.80 3.07
C ARG A 42 -36.89 -10.03 3.94
N SER A 43 -35.83 -10.68 4.44
CA SER A 43 -35.94 -11.97 5.15
C SER A 43 -35.82 -11.92 6.68
N VAL A 44 -35.60 -10.75 7.28
CA VAL A 44 -35.38 -10.65 8.74
C VAL A 44 -36.26 -9.54 9.32
N ASN A 45 -37.46 -9.93 9.75
CA ASN A 45 -38.31 -9.12 10.63
C ASN A 45 -38.51 -9.90 11.93
N TYR A 46 -37.72 -9.62 12.98
CA TYR A 46 -38.08 -9.71 14.40
C TYR A 46 -37.03 -8.94 15.26
N VAL A 47 -37.38 -7.72 15.69
CA VAL A 47 -37.23 -7.06 17.03
C VAL A 47 -35.99 -7.48 17.88
N THR A 48 -35.09 -6.64 18.42
CA THR A 48 -35.12 -5.27 18.99
C THR A 48 -33.71 -4.67 18.98
N GLU A 49 -33.61 -3.34 19.06
CA GLU A 49 -32.39 -2.52 19.06
C GLU A 49 -31.44 -2.77 20.25
N GLU A 50 -30.16 -3.07 19.96
CA GLU A 50 -29.01 -2.49 20.67
C GLU A 50 -27.90 -2.18 19.64
N LEU A 51 -27.43 -0.93 19.62
CA LEU A 51 -26.45 -0.40 18.69
C LEU A 51 -25.03 -0.92 19.06
N GLY A 52 -24.76 -2.20 18.78
CA GLY A 52 -23.43 -2.80 18.89
C GLY A 52 -22.64 -2.64 17.58
N ASN A 53 -21.58 -1.83 17.60
CA ASN A 53 -20.63 -1.55 16.52
C ASN A 53 -20.53 -2.63 15.41
N GLU A 54 -20.96 -2.28 14.19
CA GLU A 54 -20.71 -3.01 12.93
C GLU A 54 -19.24 -2.85 12.48
N TYR A 55 -18.29 -3.21 13.36
CA TYR A 55 -16.89 -3.46 12.96
C TYR A 55 -16.61 -4.93 13.26
N SER A 56 -16.14 -5.66 12.25
CA SER A 56 -15.62 -7.02 12.46
C SER A 56 -14.56 -6.97 13.57
N PRO A 57 -14.52 -7.94 14.49
CA PRO A 57 -13.52 -7.95 15.55
C PRO A 57 -12.12 -7.87 14.91
N ILE A 58 -11.35 -6.86 15.30
CA ILE A 58 -9.97 -6.68 14.83
C ILE A 58 -9.21 -7.93 15.26
N TYR A 59 -8.70 -8.69 14.29
CA TYR A 59 -7.81 -9.80 14.58
C TYR A 59 -6.46 -9.24 15.00
N VAL A 60 -6.02 -9.58 16.22
CA VAL A 60 -4.67 -9.33 16.71
C VAL A 60 -4.08 -10.68 17.07
N GLY A 61 -3.14 -11.17 16.26
CA GLY A 61 -2.40 -12.39 16.56
C GLY A 61 -1.33 -12.18 17.64
N PRO A 62 -0.76 -13.25 18.21
CA PRO A 62 0.41 -13.14 19.09
C PRO A 62 1.57 -12.40 18.39
N GLN A 63 2.24 -11.48 19.11
CA GLN A 63 3.31 -10.63 18.55
C GLN A 63 4.67 -10.81 19.23
N GLU A 64 4.76 -11.67 20.25
CA GLU A 64 5.98 -11.82 21.06
C GLU A 64 7.15 -12.34 20.22
N GLY A 65 8.27 -11.61 20.23
CA GLY A 65 9.50 -11.94 19.52
C GLY A 65 9.47 -11.78 17.99
N LEU A 66 8.32 -11.41 17.39
CA LEU A 66 8.20 -11.26 15.94
C LEU A 66 9.04 -10.09 15.42
N LYS A 67 9.08 -8.97 16.15
CA LYS A 67 9.87 -7.80 15.76
C LYS A 67 11.34 -8.15 15.64
N GLU A 68 11.89 -8.84 16.62
CA GLU A 68 13.31 -9.22 16.63
C GLU A 68 13.64 -10.20 15.51
N ALA A 69 12.71 -11.12 15.19
CA ALA A 69 12.86 -12.03 14.06
C ALA A 69 12.82 -11.33 12.69
N ASP A 70 12.07 -10.23 12.59
CA ASP A 70 11.95 -9.41 11.38
C ASP A 70 13.11 -8.42 11.19
N ARG A 71 14.09 -8.40 12.10
CA ARG A 71 15.21 -7.44 12.05
C ARG A 71 16.07 -7.66 10.81
N ILE A 72 16.24 -6.58 10.04
CA ILE A 72 17.14 -6.55 8.89
C ILE A 72 18.53 -6.12 9.39
N THR A 73 19.51 -7.02 9.28
CA THR A 73 20.91 -6.69 9.62
C THR A 73 21.54 -5.76 8.59
N THR A 74 21.36 -6.05 7.30
CA THR A 74 21.84 -5.22 6.19
C THR A 74 21.05 -5.56 4.92
N LEU A 75 20.61 -4.53 4.18
CA LEU A 75 20.03 -4.72 2.84
C LEU A 75 21.12 -4.92 1.79
N PRO A 76 20.87 -5.70 0.73
CA PRO A 76 21.76 -5.76 -0.42
C PRO A 76 22.04 -4.36 -0.98
N GLY A 77 23.31 -4.04 -1.21
CA GLY A 77 23.72 -2.75 -1.76
C GLY A 77 23.58 -1.56 -0.79
N GLN A 78 23.26 -1.79 0.48
CA GLN A 78 23.19 -0.75 1.51
C GLN A 78 24.58 -0.17 1.81
N PRO A 79 24.70 1.15 2.03
CA PRO A 79 25.94 1.74 2.51
C PRO A 79 26.25 1.30 3.96
N ASN A 80 27.54 1.16 4.29
CA ASN A 80 27.98 0.69 5.62
C ASN A 80 27.63 1.66 6.78
N ALA A 81 27.38 2.94 6.48
CA ALA A 81 27.22 4.00 7.48
C ALA A 81 25.76 4.23 7.92
N VAL A 82 25.04 3.16 8.25
CA VAL A 82 23.64 3.23 8.72
C VAL A 82 23.60 3.10 10.25
N ASN A 83 22.92 4.02 10.91
CA ASN A 83 22.87 4.13 12.38
C ASN A 83 21.45 4.08 12.95
N PHE A 84 20.57 3.35 12.30
CA PHE A 84 19.22 3.06 12.77
C PHE A 84 18.88 1.59 12.52
N ASP A 85 17.99 1.04 13.32
CA ASP A 85 17.47 -0.30 13.11
C ASP A 85 16.34 -0.29 12.09
N GLN A 86 16.21 -1.40 11.37
CA GLN A 86 15.16 -1.60 10.38
C GLN A 86 14.65 -3.04 10.43
N TYR A 87 13.38 -3.19 10.09
CA TYR A 87 12.63 -4.43 10.21
C TYR A 87 11.72 -4.61 9.01
N SER A 88 11.47 -5.84 8.60
CA SER A 88 10.43 -6.15 7.62
C SER A 88 9.86 -7.52 7.85
N GLY A 89 8.55 -7.64 7.69
CA GLY A 89 7.85 -8.90 7.86
C GLY A 89 6.41 -8.80 7.42
N TYR A 90 5.60 -9.75 7.87
CA TYR A 90 4.18 -9.84 7.54
C TYR A 90 3.33 -9.84 8.81
N VAL A 91 2.28 -9.02 8.82
CA VAL A 91 1.26 -9.03 9.87
C VAL A 91 -0.02 -9.65 9.32
N THR A 92 -0.44 -10.78 9.88
CA THR A 92 -1.70 -11.44 9.52
C THR A 92 -2.88 -10.59 9.98
N VAL A 93 -3.73 -10.19 9.04
CA VAL A 93 -4.91 -9.34 9.30
C VAL A 93 -6.23 -10.09 9.17
N ASP A 94 -6.22 -11.25 8.51
CA ASP A 94 -7.38 -12.13 8.39
C ASP A 94 -6.91 -13.58 8.21
N PRO A 95 -6.80 -14.35 9.30
CA PRO A 95 -6.29 -15.71 9.25
C PRO A 95 -7.25 -16.65 8.50
N LYS A 96 -8.56 -16.37 8.48
CA LYS A 96 -9.56 -17.19 7.78
C LYS A 96 -9.41 -17.08 6.26
N ALA A 97 -9.13 -15.87 5.78
CA ALA A 97 -8.83 -15.62 4.38
C ALA A 97 -7.35 -15.81 4.02
N GLY A 98 -6.48 -16.09 4.99
CA GLY A 98 -5.03 -16.17 4.79
C GLY A 98 -4.38 -14.85 4.36
N ARG A 99 -4.95 -13.70 4.76
CA ARG A 99 -4.47 -12.38 4.35
C ARG A 99 -3.48 -11.81 5.36
N ALA A 100 -2.33 -11.38 4.86
CA ALA A 100 -1.30 -10.68 5.63
C ALA A 100 -0.81 -9.44 4.86
N LEU A 101 -0.39 -8.41 5.60
CA LEU A 101 0.20 -7.20 5.06
C LEU A 101 1.71 -7.21 5.30
N PHE A 102 2.47 -6.96 4.25
CA PHE A 102 3.92 -6.73 4.37
C PHE A 102 4.17 -5.33 4.92
N TYR A 103 5.19 -5.18 5.76
CA TYR A 103 5.65 -3.88 6.24
C TYR A 103 7.16 -3.73 6.09
N TYR A 104 7.60 -2.48 5.96
CA TYR A 104 8.99 -2.08 6.20
C TYR A 104 9.01 -0.99 7.26
N PHE A 105 9.77 -1.22 8.31
CA PHE A 105 9.89 -0.29 9.43
C PHE A 105 11.32 0.20 9.54
N ALA A 106 11.52 1.51 9.40
CA ALA A 106 12.80 2.17 9.65
C ALA A 106 12.68 3.00 10.93
N GLU A 107 13.43 2.62 11.96
CA GLU A 107 13.48 3.40 13.19
C GLU A 107 14.21 4.73 12.97
N SER A 108 13.95 5.65 13.88
CA SER A 108 14.78 6.85 14.02
C SER A 108 15.97 6.60 14.93
N GLN A 109 16.96 7.48 14.80
CA GLN A 109 17.98 7.60 15.83
C GLN A 109 17.31 8.04 17.14
N ASN A 110 17.59 7.31 18.23
CA ASN A 110 16.90 7.47 19.52
C ASN A 110 15.38 7.19 19.43
N SER A 111 15.04 6.06 18.81
CA SER A 111 13.68 5.56 18.53
C SER A 111 12.67 5.75 19.66
N SER A 112 13.04 5.42 20.91
CA SER A 112 12.13 5.50 22.06
C SER A 112 11.59 6.91 22.36
N ALA A 113 12.29 7.96 21.92
CA ALA A 113 11.88 9.36 22.13
C ALA A 113 11.13 9.97 20.92
N LYS A 114 10.94 9.22 19.83
CA LYS A 114 10.38 9.72 18.58
C LYS A 114 8.99 9.13 18.29
N PRO A 115 8.12 9.87 17.61
CA PRO A 115 6.78 9.39 17.31
C PRO A 115 6.81 8.28 16.25
N LEU A 116 5.83 7.39 16.30
CA LEU A 116 5.55 6.41 15.25
C LEU A 116 4.68 7.05 14.17
N VAL A 117 5.06 6.88 12.91
CA VAL A 117 4.32 7.36 11.74
C VAL A 117 4.10 6.20 10.77
N LEU A 118 2.84 5.95 10.45
CA LEU A 118 2.43 5.05 9.37
C LEU A 118 2.26 5.87 8.08
N TRP A 119 2.89 5.44 7.00
CA TRP A 119 2.78 6.05 5.68
C TRP A 119 2.18 5.09 4.67
N LEU A 120 1.08 5.49 4.04
CA LEU A 120 0.36 4.69 3.06
C LEU A 120 0.32 5.42 1.71
N ASN A 121 0.89 4.78 0.68
CA ASN A 121 0.67 5.25 -0.68
C ASN A 121 -0.70 4.83 -1.19
N GLY A 122 -1.29 5.68 -2.03
CA GLY A 122 -2.63 5.50 -2.59
C GLY A 122 -2.64 4.72 -3.91
N GLY A 123 -3.49 5.17 -4.84
CA GLY A 123 -3.71 4.51 -6.12
C GLY A 123 -5.19 4.32 -6.39
N PRO A 124 -5.74 3.08 -6.30
CA PRO A 124 -5.34 1.97 -5.41
C PRO A 124 -4.32 0.97 -5.97
N GLY A 125 -3.66 0.23 -5.09
CA GLY A 125 -2.79 -0.92 -5.43
C GLY A 125 -1.31 -0.60 -5.57
N CYS A 126 -0.90 0.68 -5.46
CA CYS A 126 0.51 1.03 -5.41
C CYS A 126 1.10 0.64 -4.05
N SER A 127 2.36 0.20 -4.04
CA SER A 127 3.06 -0.18 -2.82
C SER A 127 3.63 1.04 -2.09
N SER A 128 3.42 1.12 -0.78
CA SER A 128 4.09 2.08 0.10
C SER A 128 5.61 1.89 0.16
N ILE A 129 6.10 0.69 -0.11
CA ILE A 129 7.54 0.42 -0.18
C ILE A 129 8.12 1.00 -1.46
N GLY A 130 7.51 0.65 -2.59
CA GLY A 130 7.99 1.05 -3.91
C GLY A 130 7.96 2.57 -4.08
N ALA A 131 6.85 3.23 -3.74
CA ALA A 131 6.73 4.68 -3.83
C ALA A 131 7.31 5.36 -2.58
N GLY A 132 6.68 5.17 -1.42
CA GLY A 132 7.02 5.84 -0.16
C GLY A 132 8.45 5.61 0.30
N ALA A 133 8.79 4.36 0.64
CA ALA A 133 10.09 4.05 1.23
C ALA A 133 11.25 4.31 0.25
N MET A 134 11.16 3.81 -0.99
CA MET A 134 12.30 3.77 -1.91
C MET A 134 12.43 5.02 -2.79
N THR A 135 11.36 5.82 -2.98
CA THR A 135 11.39 6.97 -3.91
C THR A 135 10.99 8.30 -3.29
N GLU A 136 10.23 8.32 -2.19
CA GLU A 136 9.71 9.55 -1.59
C GLU A 136 10.35 9.93 -0.26
N LEU A 137 10.19 9.14 0.81
CA LEU A 137 10.51 9.61 2.17
C LEU A 137 11.27 8.62 3.07
N GLY A 138 11.51 7.41 2.59
CA GLY A 138 12.27 6.42 3.35
C GLY A 138 13.78 6.72 3.44
N PRO A 139 14.51 5.88 4.18
CA PRO A 139 15.93 6.07 4.48
C PRO A 139 16.85 5.92 3.27
N PHE A 140 16.43 5.17 2.26
CA PHE A 140 17.26 4.82 1.12
C PHE A 140 16.62 5.19 -0.21
N ARG A 141 17.47 5.29 -1.22
CA ARG A 141 17.13 5.45 -2.62
C ARG A 141 17.85 4.41 -3.44
N VAL A 142 17.18 3.91 -4.48
CA VAL A 142 17.77 2.96 -5.42
C VAL A 142 18.64 3.73 -6.42
N ASN A 143 19.90 3.30 -6.59
CA ASN A 143 20.79 3.84 -7.61
C ASN A 143 20.35 3.45 -9.02
N LYS A 144 20.92 4.10 -10.04
CA LYS A 144 20.62 3.82 -11.45
C LYS A 144 20.98 2.39 -11.88
N ASP A 145 21.87 1.73 -11.16
CA ASP A 145 22.24 0.33 -11.38
C ASP A 145 21.15 -0.66 -10.94
N GLY A 146 20.08 -0.19 -10.26
CA GLY A 146 18.98 -1.01 -9.77
C GLY A 146 19.36 -2.01 -8.68
N SER A 147 20.57 -1.93 -8.13
CA SER A 147 21.13 -2.95 -7.23
C SER A 147 21.80 -2.37 -5.99
N THR A 148 22.24 -1.12 -6.04
CA THR A 148 22.81 -0.43 -4.88
C THR A 148 21.89 0.64 -4.33
N LEU A 149 22.06 0.96 -3.05
CA LEU A 149 21.30 1.97 -2.33
C LEU A 149 22.19 3.14 -1.94
N TRP A 150 21.61 4.33 -1.84
CA TRP A 150 22.23 5.48 -1.20
C TRP A 150 21.31 6.09 -0.15
N LEU A 151 21.92 6.70 0.88
CA LEU A 151 21.19 7.31 1.99
C LEU A 151 20.45 8.57 1.56
N ASN A 152 19.15 8.63 1.82
CA ASN A 152 18.36 9.84 1.61
C ASN A 152 18.64 10.86 2.73
N PRO A 153 19.29 12.01 2.45
CA PRO A 153 19.60 13.01 3.47
C PRO A 153 18.35 13.70 4.06
N TYR A 154 17.20 13.56 3.38
CA TYR A 154 15.92 14.13 3.81
C TYR A 154 14.93 13.04 4.26
N ALA A 155 15.43 11.86 4.64
CA ALA A 155 14.59 10.76 5.09
C ALA A 155 13.77 11.17 6.32
N TRP A 156 12.50 10.79 6.34
CA TRP A 156 11.62 11.12 7.47
C TRP A 156 11.99 10.37 8.75
N ASN A 157 12.71 9.25 8.62
CA ASN A 157 13.16 8.50 9.79
C ASN A 157 14.27 9.22 10.58
N THR A 158 14.79 10.34 10.08
CA THR A 158 15.69 11.22 10.88
C THR A 158 15.02 11.81 12.12
N GLY A 159 13.68 11.90 12.17
CA GLY A 159 12.94 12.46 13.30
C GLY A 159 11.74 11.63 13.78
N LYS A 160 11.43 10.50 13.13
CA LYS A 160 10.22 9.69 13.35
C LYS A 160 10.54 8.21 13.17
N ASN A 161 9.87 7.33 13.88
CA ASN A 161 9.87 5.91 13.56
C ASN A 161 8.87 5.69 12.42
N LEU A 162 9.32 5.22 11.26
CA LEU A 162 8.54 5.24 10.03
C LEU A 162 8.19 3.81 9.58
N ILE A 163 6.88 3.50 9.53
CA ILE A 163 6.35 2.28 8.94
C ILE A 163 5.77 2.61 7.56
N ASN A 164 6.20 1.86 6.55
CA ASN A 164 5.66 1.88 5.19
C ASN A 164 4.90 0.59 4.88
#